data_AF-A0A9D6AUZ7-F1
#
_entry.id   AF-A0A9D6AUZ7-F1
#
_cell.length_a   1.000
_cell.length_b   1.000
_cell.length_c   1.000
_cell.angle_alpha   90.00
_cell.angle_beta   90.00
_cell.angle_gamma   90.00
#
_symmetry.space_group_name_H-M   'P 1'
#
loop_
_entity.id
_entity.type
_entity.pdbx_description
1 polymer ?
#
loop_
_entity_poly.entity_id
_entity_poly.type
_entity_poly.pdbx_seq_one_letter_code
_entity_poly.pdbx_strand_id
1 'polypeptide(L)'
;MNVALAGLTAREEVALGMLVGRSLPGWQCSAVTAGRQESFAPADLYVVDLAGRGMGRWTEAAQSELLNALDGAPAVLVAPAFDQTWSALDAQRMKSQSLVLLHKPYGTEDMRAALKQAAAGRATPVQPARPAPVSARPPAALPLVSPASQVVPAPVSAPRVLVSPVVAPMPASTPVVLEEGKMTAGEFQARLGTLPGSEPQLFMRMLAEALALRHPFEVRVSFLNRMIFHPGEQWVASNTPLNVQEQLRQDDALASSIEIDTIDDKDAMARAMRLGMPMQPLEPFLWALAHELPDKKA
;
A
#
# COMPACT_ATOMS: atom_id res chain seq x y z
N MET A 1 12.54 3.95 22.81
CA MET A 1 12.37 3.90 21.34
C MET A 1 10.89 3.99 21.05
N ASN A 2 10.49 5.00 20.29
CA ASN A 2 9.10 5.28 19.99
C ASN A 2 8.74 4.68 18.62
N VAL A 3 7.78 3.77 18.62
CA VAL A 3 7.28 3.08 17.43
C VAL A 3 5.92 3.68 17.08
N ALA A 4 5.83 4.36 15.94
CA ALA A 4 4.56 4.88 15.43
C ALA A 4 3.84 3.81 14.61
N LEU A 5 2.55 3.64 14.87
CA LEU A 5 1.67 2.67 14.23
C LEU A 5 0.76 3.40 13.26
N ALA A 6 0.80 3.06 11.97
CA ALA A 6 0.02 3.73 10.94
C ALA A 6 -0.80 2.73 10.12
N GLY A 7 -2.10 3.00 9.98
CA GLY A 7 -3.03 2.17 9.20
C GLY A 7 -3.42 0.85 9.84
N LEU A 8 -2.96 0.55 11.07
CA LEU A 8 -3.36 -0.67 11.78
C LEU A 8 -4.78 -0.55 12.32
N THR A 9 -5.46 -1.68 12.45
CA THR A 9 -6.73 -1.74 13.17
C THR A 9 -6.50 -1.47 14.67
N ALA A 10 -7.49 -0.94 15.41
CA ALA A 10 -7.36 -0.75 16.86
C ALA A 10 -7.01 -2.05 17.61
N ARG A 11 -7.47 -3.19 17.09
CA ARG A 11 -7.14 -4.52 17.62
C ARG A 11 -5.64 -4.83 17.43
N GLU A 12 -5.11 -4.59 16.25
CA GLU A 12 -3.70 -4.79 15.95
C GLU A 12 -2.80 -3.83 16.71
N GLU A 13 -3.20 -2.56 16.86
CA GLU A 13 -2.46 -1.57 17.67
C GLU A 13 -2.29 -2.04 19.11
N VAL A 14 -3.37 -2.49 19.73
CA VAL A 14 -3.35 -3.04 21.10
C VAL A 14 -2.49 -4.30 21.16
N ALA A 15 -2.66 -5.22 20.21
CA ALA A 15 -1.87 -6.45 20.15
C ALA A 15 -0.36 -6.18 20.00
N LEU A 16 0.00 -5.24 19.14
CA LEU A 16 1.39 -4.85 18.89
C LEU A 16 1.97 -4.09 20.07
N GLY A 17 1.21 -3.20 20.70
CA GLY A 17 1.60 -2.53 21.95
C GLY A 17 1.91 -3.52 23.06
N MET A 18 1.09 -4.58 23.22
CA MET A 18 1.37 -5.67 24.17
C MET A 18 2.61 -6.47 23.78
N LEU A 19 2.79 -6.79 22.50
CA LEU A 19 3.97 -7.52 22.01
C LEU A 19 5.25 -6.74 22.30
N VAL A 20 5.29 -5.46 21.93
CA VAL A 20 6.44 -4.58 22.12
C VAL A 20 6.74 -4.39 23.61
N GLY A 21 5.72 -4.04 24.42
CA GLY A 21 5.89 -3.83 25.85
C GLY A 21 6.39 -5.06 26.61
N ARG A 22 6.07 -6.28 26.13
CA ARG A 22 6.54 -7.53 26.73
C ARG A 22 7.91 -7.99 26.22
N SER A 23 8.25 -7.72 24.95
CA SER A 23 9.39 -8.35 24.30
C SER A 23 10.55 -7.42 23.94
N LEU A 24 10.34 -6.10 24.03
CA LEU A 24 11.32 -5.07 23.69
C LEU A 24 11.37 -3.98 24.80
N PRO A 25 12.17 -4.19 25.85
CA PRO A 25 12.26 -3.23 26.96
C PRO A 25 12.67 -1.83 26.50
N GLY A 26 11.96 -0.80 26.98
CA GLY A 26 12.21 0.60 26.62
C GLY A 26 11.64 1.02 25.27
N TRP A 27 10.87 0.16 24.60
CA TRP A 27 10.11 0.50 23.40
C TRP A 27 8.67 0.82 23.76
N GLN A 28 8.07 1.77 23.04
CA GLN A 28 6.68 2.19 23.24
C GLN A 28 6.00 2.37 21.90
N CYS A 29 4.72 2.04 21.83
CA CYS A 29 3.91 2.21 20.62
C CYS A 29 2.93 3.38 20.77
N SER A 30 2.77 4.15 19.70
CA SER A 30 1.77 5.20 19.60
C SER A 30 1.03 5.10 18.26
N ALA A 31 -0.30 5.06 18.32
CA ALA A 31 -1.15 5.11 17.14
C ALA A 31 -1.03 6.48 16.46
N VAL A 32 -0.92 6.49 15.14
CA VAL A 32 -1.03 7.66 14.27
C VAL A 32 -2.38 7.57 13.58
N THR A 33 -3.16 8.66 13.62
CA THR A 33 -4.52 8.69 13.10
C THR A 33 -4.58 8.17 11.66
N ALA A 34 -5.54 7.27 11.41
CA ALA A 34 -5.81 6.72 10.10
C ALA A 34 -6.12 7.85 9.10
N GLY A 35 -5.34 7.91 8.03
CA GLY A 35 -5.47 8.92 6.99
C GLY A 35 -4.21 9.01 6.11
N ARG A 36 -4.40 9.54 4.90
CA ARG A 36 -3.32 9.91 3.97
C ARG A 36 -2.64 11.19 4.48
N GLN A 37 -1.93 11.12 5.62
CA GLN A 37 -1.05 12.22 6.01
C GLN A 37 0.14 12.28 5.04
N GLU A 38 0.42 13.47 4.51
CA GLU A 38 1.56 13.73 3.62
C GLU A 38 2.90 13.41 4.30
N SER A 39 2.95 13.51 5.64
CA SER A 39 4.10 13.17 6.47
C SER A 39 3.65 12.51 7.77
N PHE A 40 4.37 11.49 8.23
CA PHE A 40 4.13 10.93 9.56
C PHE A 40 4.68 11.82 10.68
N ALA A 41 4.02 11.78 11.84
CA ALA A 41 4.53 12.43 13.05
C ALA A 41 5.87 11.78 13.48
N PRO A 42 6.90 12.56 13.86
CA PRO A 42 8.25 12.04 14.12
C PRO A 42 8.29 10.86 15.10
N ALA A 43 8.84 9.73 14.65
CA ALA A 43 9.05 8.53 15.45
C ALA A 43 10.43 7.92 15.20
N ASP A 44 10.88 7.04 16.09
CA ASP A 44 12.15 6.33 15.93
C ASP A 44 12.07 5.19 14.90
N LEU A 45 10.86 4.64 14.71
CA LEU A 45 10.53 3.55 13.80
C LEU A 45 9.03 3.57 13.49
N TYR A 46 8.64 3.17 12.29
CA TYR A 46 7.24 3.02 11.91
C TYR A 46 6.84 1.56 11.70
N VAL A 47 5.60 1.22 12.02
CA VAL A 47 4.92 0.03 11.51
C VAL A 47 3.73 0.50 10.69
N VAL A 48 3.73 0.15 9.41
CA VAL A 48 2.76 0.67 8.44
C VAL A 48 1.98 -0.48 7.83
N ASP A 49 0.68 -0.55 8.09
CA ASP A 49 -0.23 -1.41 7.33
C ASP A 49 -0.56 -0.75 5.99
N LEU A 50 -0.07 -1.35 4.92
CA LEU A 50 -0.23 -0.83 3.57
C LEU A 50 -1.70 -0.84 3.14
N ALA A 51 -2.45 -1.89 3.47
CA ALA A 51 -3.87 -1.98 3.12
C ALA A 51 -4.71 -0.96 3.89
N GLY A 52 -4.44 -0.80 5.19
CA GLY A 52 -5.12 0.21 6.02
C GLY A 52 -4.75 1.66 5.69
N ARG A 53 -3.72 1.89 4.85
CA ARG A 53 -3.44 3.18 4.22
C ARG A 53 -4.01 3.33 2.80
N GLY A 54 -4.78 2.35 2.34
CA GLY A 54 -5.30 2.31 0.97
C GLY A 54 -4.21 2.08 -0.08
N MET A 55 -3.10 1.45 0.31
CA MET A 55 -1.98 1.04 -0.53
C MET A 55 -1.95 -0.49 -0.64
N GLY A 56 -3.10 -1.12 -0.91
CA GLY A 56 -3.23 -2.59 -0.88
C GLY A 56 -2.42 -3.30 -1.96
N ARG A 57 -1.97 -2.57 -3.01
CA ARG A 57 -1.07 -3.07 -4.06
C ARG A 57 0.08 -2.10 -4.31
N TRP A 58 1.19 -2.66 -4.77
CA TRP A 58 2.33 -1.86 -5.20
C TRP A 58 2.03 -1.14 -6.53
N THR A 59 2.28 0.17 -6.52
CA THR A 59 2.37 1.02 -7.69
C THR A 59 3.51 2.02 -7.47
N GLU A 60 4.08 2.57 -8.54
CA GLU A 60 5.11 3.61 -8.41
C GLU A 60 4.62 4.84 -7.64
N ALA A 61 3.33 5.18 -7.79
CA ALA A 61 2.68 6.26 -7.06
C ALA A 61 2.59 5.94 -5.56
N ALA A 62 2.07 4.76 -5.19
CA ALA A 62 1.96 4.35 -3.79
C ALA A 62 3.34 4.21 -3.12
N GLN A 63 4.33 3.71 -3.85
CA GLN A 63 5.71 3.67 -3.36
C GLN A 63 6.26 5.08 -3.11
N SER A 64 6.10 6.01 -4.06
CA SER A 64 6.62 7.37 -3.92
C SER A 64 5.97 8.08 -2.74
N GLU A 65 4.65 7.93 -2.60
CA GLU A 65 3.90 8.47 -1.47
C GLU A 65 4.35 7.88 -0.13
N LEU A 66 4.53 6.55 -0.04
CA LEU A 66 5.01 5.88 1.17
C LEU A 66 6.40 6.38 1.57
N LEU A 67 7.33 6.45 0.62
CA LEU A 67 8.71 6.89 0.87
C LEU A 67 8.76 8.37 1.28
N ASN A 68 7.92 9.22 0.68
CA ASN A 68 7.80 10.62 1.08
C ASN A 68 7.23 10.74 2.50
N ALA A 69 6.19 9.97 2.84
CA ALA A 69 5.59 10.00 4.18
C ALA A 69 6.55 9.53 5.28
N LEU A 70 7.43 8.58 4.96
CA LEU A 70 8.46 8.06 5.88
C LEU A 70 9.67 8.99 6.04
N ASP A 71 9.95 9.86 5.04
CA ASP A 71 11.10 10.77 5.03
C ASP A 71 12.44 10.10 5.42
N GLY A 72 12.66 8.87 4.94
CA GLY A 72 13.86 8.09 5.22
C GLY A 72 13.92 7.40 6.58
N ALA A 73 12.85 7.47 7.38
CA ALA A 73 12.77 6.76 8.65
C ALA A 73 12.65 5.24 8.47
N PRO A 74 13.23 4.43 9.39
CA PRO A 74 13.11 2.98 9.36
C PRO A 74 11.67 2.54 9.58
N ALA A 75 11.24 1.51 8.85
CA ALA A 75 9.88 1.02 8.95
C ALA A 75 9.73 -0.48 8.72
N VAL A 76 8.76 -1.08 9.40
CA VAL A 76 8.18 -2.37 9.05
C VAL A 76 6.93 -2.11 8.22
N LEU A 77 6.92 -2.58 6.98
CA LEU A 77 5.79 -2.50 6.06
C LEU A 77 5.00 -3.80 6.14
N VAL A 78 3.71 -3.71 6.42
CA VAL A 78 2.81 -4.86 6.51
C VAL A 78 1.94 -4.89 5.25
N ALA A 79 2.23 -5.83 4.36
CA ALA A 79 1.46 -6.07 3.14
C ALA A 79 0.26 -6.98 3.40
N PRO A 80 -0.87 -6.78 2.68
CA PRO A 80 -2.03 -7.65 2.82
C PRO A 80 -1.75 -9.07 2.33
N ALA A 81 -2.52 -10.03 2.85
CA ALA A 81 -2.30 -11.46 2.56
C ALA A 81 -2.50 -11.83 1.09
N PHE A 82 -3.32 -11.07 0.39
CA PHE A 82 -3.69 -11.32 -1.00
C PHE A 82 -2.76 -10.63 -2.02
N ASP A 83 -1.79 -9.82 -1.56
CA ASP A 83 -0.90 -9.08 -2.46
C ASP A 83 0.56 -9.54 -2.31
N GLN A 84 1.16 -9.86 -3.45
CA GLN A 84 2.60 -10.14 -3.57
C GLN A 84 3.34 -9.03 -4.32
N THR A 85 2.62 -8.03 -4.85
CA THR A 85 3.21 -7.00 -5.71
C THR A 85 4.17 -6.09 -4.94
N TRP A 86 3.97 -5.92 -3.62
CA TRP A 86 4.94 -5.25 -2.75
C TRP A 86 6.32 -5.91 -2.67
N SER A 87 6.46 -7.18 -3.09
CA SER A 87 7.77 -7.83 -3.23
C SER A 87 8.63 -7.21 -4.35
N ALA A 88 8.01 -6.48 -5.28
CA ALA A 88 8.71 -5.74 -6.34
C ALA A 88 9.36 -4.44 -5.84
N LEU A 89 9.14 -4.06 -4.58
CA LEU A 89 9.77 -2.90 -3.97
C LEU A 89 11.29 -3.03 -4.06
N ASP A 90 11.93 -1.99 -4.61
CA ASP A 90 13.36 -2.00 -4.91
C ASP A 90 14.21 -2.31 -3.65
N ALA A 91 14.90 -3.46 -3.68
CA ALA A 91 15.77 -3.93 -2.60
C ALA A 91 16.88 -2.92 -2.25
N GLN A 92 17.31 -2.09 -3.20
CA GLN A 92 18.29 -1.04 -2.96
C GLN A 92 17.69 0.10 -2.13
N ARG A 93 16.45 0.53 -2.45
CA ARG A 93 15.74 1.54 -1.65
C ARG A 93 15.35 1.04 -0.26
N MET A 94 14.93 -0.23 -0.17
CA MET A 94 14.64 -0.85 1.13
C MET A 94 15.87 -0.85 2.05
N LYS A 95 17.06 -1.10 1.49
CA LYS A 95 18.32 -1.03 2.24
C LYS A 95 18.69 0.40 2.63
N SER A 96 18.48 1.38 1.74
CA SER A 96 18.82 2.78 2.03
C SER A 96 18.00 3.37 3.19
N GLN A 97 16.75 2.95 3.36
CA GLN A 97 15.85 3.47 4.41
C GLN A 97 15.55 2.45 5.51
N SER A 98 16.24 1.31 5.55
CA SER A 98 16.04 0.25 6.56
C SER A 98 14.59 -0.23 6.66
N LEU A 99 14.00 -0.53 5.50
CA LEU A 99 12.63 -1.02 5.37
C LEU A 99 12.60 -2.55 5.44
N VAL A 100 11.64 -3.11 6.17
CA VAL A 100 11.40 -4.55 6.25
C VAL A 100 9.96 -4.83 5.82
N LEU A 101 9.76 -5.68 4.82
CA LEU A 101 8.43 -6.09 4.35
C LEU A 101 7.99 -7.38 5.06
N LEU A 102 6.75 -7.39 5.53
CA LEU A 102 6.09 -8.51 6.21
C LEU A 102 4.71 -8.71 5.58
N HIS A 103 4.36 -9.94 5.19
CA HIS A 103 3.04 -10.23 4.65
C HIS A 103 2.10 -10.77 5.73
N LYS A 104 0.82 -10.38 5.71
CA LYS A 104 -0.21 -11.03 6.51
C LYS A 104 -0.50 -12.44 5.94
N PRO A 105 -0.88 -13.44 6.77
CA PRO A 105 -0.76 -13.44 8.22
C PRO A 105 0.71 -13.57 8.66
N TYR A 106 1.08 -12.92 9.75
CA TYR A 106 2.42 -12.98 10.33
C TYR A 106 2.37 -13.41 11.81
N GLY A 107 3.43 -14.07 12.28
CA GLY A 107 3.58 -14.46 13.67
C GLY A 107 4.18 -13.36 14.55
N THR A 108 4.09 -13.56 15.88
CA THR A 108 4.72 -12.65 16.86
C THR A 108 6.25 -12.62 16.75
N GLU A 109 6.86 -13.76 16.40
CA GLU A 109 8.31 -13.86 16.20
C GLU A 109 8.76 -13.10 14.95
N ASP A 110 8.02 -13.24 13.85
CA ASP A 110 8.33 -12.56 12.59
C ASP A 110 8.24 -11.04 12.74
N MET A 111 7.17 -10.56 13.37
CA MET A 111 7.01 -9.12 13.68
C MET A 111 8.15 -8.63 14.59
N ARG A 112 8.54 -9.39 15.62
CA ARG A 112 9.65 -9.00 16.51
C ARG A 112 10.98 -8.95 15.75
N ALA A 113 11.24 -9.92 14.89
CA ALA A 113 12.43 -9.97 14.06
C ALA A 113 12.48 -8.76 13.11
N ALA A 114 11.36 -8.46 12.45
CA ALA A 114 11.22 -7.31 11.55
C ALA A 114 11.48 -5.98 12.27
N LEU A 115 10.90 -5.78 13.46
CA LEU A 115 11.13 -4.60 14.29
C LEU A 115 12.62 -4.42 14.65
N LYS A 116 13.28 -5.49 15.09
CA LYS A 116 14.72 -5.45 15.41
C LYS A 116 15.59 -5.17 14.19
N GLN A 117 15.25 -5.76 13.05
CA GLN A 117 15.97 -5.56 11.80
C GLN A 117 15.84 -4.12 11.30
N ALA A 118 14.62 -3.56 11.28
CA ALA A 118 14.39 -2.17 10.90
C ALA A 118 15.13 -1.20 11.85
N ALA A 119 15.09 -1.46 13.16
CA ALA A 119 15.80 -0.62 14.15
C ALA A 119 17.33 -0.70 14.02
N ALA A 120 17.89 -1.86 13.66
CA ALA A 120 19.34 -2.02 13.50
C ALA A 120 19.90 -1.18 12.33
N GLY A 121 19.12 -0.97 11.28
CA GLY A 121 19.53 -0.16 10.14
C GLY A 121 19.68 1.34 10.44
N ARG A 122 19.15 1.82 11.58
CA ARG A 122 19.38 3.18 12.10
C ARG A 122 20.85 3.44 12.48
N ALA A 123 21.63 2.38 12.74
CA ALA A 123 22.98 2.50 13.29
C ALA A 123 24.05 2.98 12.30
N THR A 124 23.67 3.47 11.11
CA THR A 124 24.62 4.05 10.14
C THR A 124 24.41 5.56 10.03
N PRO A 125 25.10 6.38 10.85
CA PRO A 125 25.34 7.76 10.49
C PRO A 125 26.18 7.75 9.21
N VAL A 126 25.70 8.38 8.15
CA VAL A 126 26.57 8.83 7.06
C VAL A 126 27.53 9.83 7.69
N GLN A 127 28.71 9.35 8.07
CA GLN A 127 29.80 10.18 8.55
C GLN A 127 30.16 11.12 7.38
N PRO A 128 30.03 12.45 7.53
CA PRO A 128 30.48 13.35 6.48
C PRO A 128 31.97 13.09 6.27
N ALA A 129 32.32 12.71 5.05
CA ALA A 129 33.70 12.46 4.65
C ALA A 129 34.54 13.69 5.00
N ARG A 130 35.42 13.52 5.97
CA ARG A 130 36.41 14.52 6.38
C ARG A 130 37.23 14.87 5.13
N PRO A 131 37.27 16.13 4.66
CA PRO A 131 38.07 16.48 3.50
C PRO A 131 39.54 16.23 3.82
N ALA A 132 40.21 15.51 2.92
CA ALA A 132 41.63 15.24 3.00
C ALA A 132 42.43 16.56 2.97
N PRO A 133 43.50 16.68 3.77
CA PRO A 133 44.32 17.89 3.77
C PRO A 133 45.08 18.02 2.45
N VAL A 134 44.96 19.22 1.88
CA VAL A 134 45.67 19.70 0.69
C VAL A 134 47.16 19.75 1.02
N SER A 135 47.97 18.91 0.37
CA SER A 135 49.43 18.98 0.46
C SER A 135 50.00 19.72 -0.75
N ALA A 136 50.73 20.80 -0.45
CA ALA A 136 51.29 21.75 -1.40
C ALA A 136 52.51 21.20 -2.16
N ARG A 137 52.61 21.59 -3.44
CA ARG A 137 53.79 21.57 -4.34
C ARG A 137 54.80 22.67 -3.89
N PRO A 138 56.14 22.71 -4.20
CA PRO A 138 56.84 22.42 -5.48
C PRO A 138 58.37 22.02 -5.34
N PRO A 139 59.33 22.24 -6.31
CA PRO A 139 59.38 22.23 -7.80
C PRO A 139 60.53 21.37 -8.45
N ALA A 140 60.51 21.26 -9.81
CA ALA A 140 61.59 21.02 -10.83
C ALA A 140 62.51 19.76 -10.70
N ALA A 141 62.87 18.99 -11.74
CA ALA A 141 63.32 19.28 -13.10
C ALA A 141 63.24 18.03 -14.04
N LEU A 142 63.25 18.26 -15.36
CA LEU A 142 63.31 17.32 -16.50
C LEU A 142 64.73 16.69 -16.68
N PRO A 143 65.06 15.90 -17.74
CA PRO A 143 64.30 14.94 -18.60
C PRO A 143 65.03 13.57 -18.74
N LEU A 144 64.46 12.55 -19.43
CA LEU A 144 65.09 11.86 -20.59
C LEU A 144 64.28 10.66 -21.16
N VAL A 145 64.18 10.67 -22.51
CA VAL A 145 63.99 9.60 -23.54
C VAL A 145 62.73 8.71 -23.62
N SER A 146 62.09 8.83 -24.79
CA SER A 146 61.18 7.93 -25.54
C SER A 146 61.86 6.61 -26.00
N PRO A 147 61.28 5.71 -26.87
CA PRO A 147 59.99 5.76 -27.57
C PRO A 147 59.19 4.44 -27.71
N ALA A 148 58.01 4.61 -28.33
CA ALA A 148 57.32 3.73 -29.29
C ALA A 148 56.57 2.48 -28.79
N SER A 149 55.23 2.56 -28.87
CA SER A 149 54.48 1.83 -29.91
C SER A 149 53.07 2.40 -30.05
N GLN A 150 52.76 2.81 -31.28
CA GLN A 150 51.42 3.15 -31.75
C GLN A 150 50.64 1.86 -32.02
N VAL A 151 49.40 1.75 -31.53
CA VAL A 151 48.34 1.01 -32.23
C VAL A 151 47.01 1.73 -31.97
N VAL A 152 46.38 2.17 -33.05
CA VAL A 152 45.01 2.73 -33.14
C VAL A 152 44.03 1.55 -33.21
N PRO A 153 42.82 1.66 -32.65
CA PRO A 153 41.66 1.55 -33.55
C PRO A 153 40.54 2.56 -33.30
N ALA A 154 39.80 2.76 -34.39
CA ALA A 154 38.75 3.72 -34.68
C ALA A 154 37.43 3.54 -33.87
N PRO A 155 36.57 4.59 -33.81
CA PRO A 155 35.24 4.52 -33.24
C PRO A 155 34.26 3.81 -34.19
N VAL A 156 33.66 2.72 -33.72
CA VAL A 156 32.56 2.05 -34.43
C VAL A 156 31.25 2.68 -34.02
N SER A 157 30.64 3.39 -34.97
CA SER A 157 29.26 3.84 -34.96
C SER A 157 28.30 2.65 -34.81
N ALA A 158 27.42 2.70 -33.82
CA ALA A 158 26.26 1.82 -33.71
C ALA A 158 24.97 2.63 -33.96
N PRO A 159 23.96 2.02 -34.61
CA PRO A 159 22.88 2.75 -35.28
C PRO A 159 21.79 3.25 -34.31
N ARG A 160 21.35 4.50 -34.54
CA ARG A 160 20.09 5.03 -34.01
C ARG A 160 18.94 4.33 -34.72
N VAL A 161 18.22 3.47 -34.01
CA VAL A 161 16.89 3.03 -34.43
C VAL A 161 15.88 4.05 -33.90
N LEU A 162 15.42 4.93 -34.81
CA LEU A 162 14.18 5.68 -34.64
C LEU A 162 13.02 4.70 -34.77
N VAL A 163 12.47 4.24 -33.65
CA VAL A 163 11.14 3.62 -33.64
C VAL A 163 10.15 4.72 -33.31
N SER A 164 9.46 5.22 -34.33
CA SER A 164 8.24 5.98 -34.18
C SER A 164 7.21 5.11 -33.44
N PRO A 165 6.60 5.58 -32.33
CA PRO A 165 5.39 4.94 -31.86
C PRO A 165 4.29 5.26 -32.88
N VAL A 166 3.87 4.25 -33.63
CA VAL A 166 2.58 4.26 -34.33
C VAL A 166 1.53 4.43 -33.24
N VAL A 167 0.96 5.63 -33.17
CA VAL A 167 -0.26 5.93 -32.43
C VAL A 167 -1.35 5.08 -33.06
N ALA A 168 -1.62 3.91 -32.47
CA ALA A 168 -2.88 3.24 -32.69
C ALA A 168 -3.99 4.17 -32.16
N PRO A 169 -5.03 4.48 -32.95
CA PRO A 169 -6.15 5.25 -32.44
C PRO A 169 -6.77 4.44 -31.29
N MET A 170 -6.77 5.03 -30.09
CA MET A 170 -7.62 4.56 -29.00
C MET A 170 -9.05 4.41 -29.56
N PRO A 171 -9.74 3.28 -29.33
CA PRO A 171 -11.18 3.30 -29.50
C PRO A 171 -11.70 4.38 -28.55
N ALA A 172 -12.44 5.34 -29.12
CA ALA A 172 -13.12 6.36 -28.35
C ALA A 172 -13.85 5.67 -27.19
N SER A 173 -13.53 6.06 -25.96
CA SER A 173 -14.31 5.69 -24.79
C SER A 173 -15.73 6.13 -25.07
N THR A 174 -16.58 5.16 -25.44
CA THR A 174 -18.02 5.35 -25.42
C THR A 174 -18.35 5.86 -24.02
N PRO A 175 -19.11 6.96 -23.90
CA PRO A 175 -19.61 7.37 -22.59
C PRO A 175 -20.37 6.17 -22.06
N VAL A 176 -19.87 5.60 -20.95
CA VAL A 176 -20.54 4.53 -20.24
C VAL A 176 -21.86 5.12 -19.80
N VAL A 177 -22.92 4.76 -20.50
CA VAL A 177 -24.28 5.04 -20.07
C VAL A 177 -24.45 4.19 -18.81
N LEU A 178 -24.27 4.80 -17.64
CA LEU A 178 -24.62 4.16 -16.39
C LEU A 178 -26.13 3.87 -16.47
N GLU A 179 -26.51 2.60 -16.58
CA GLU A 179 -27.90 2.22 -16.37
C GLU A 179 -28.24 2.48 -14.89
N GLU A 180 -29.25 3.30 -14.66
CA GLU A 180 -29.71 3.60 -13.30
C GLU A 180 -30.01 2.31 -12.53
N GLY A 181 -29.33 2.12 -11.40
CA GLY A 181 -29.56 0.98 -10.51
C GLY A 181 -28.61 -0.22 -10.71
N LYS A 182 -27.65 -0.17 -11.64
CA LYS A 182 -26.62 -1.20 -11.79
C LYS A 182 -25.24 -0.58 -11.98
N MET A 183 -24.25 -1.13 -11.29
CA MET A 183 -22.87 -0.71 -11.46
C MET A 183 -21.93 -1.90 -11.35
N THR A 184 -21.13 -2.10 -12.39
CA THR A 184 -20.07 -3.10 -12.40
C THR A 184 -18.91 -2.70 -11.50
N ALA A 185 -18.05 -3.66 -11.13
CA ALA A 185 -16.83 -3.38 -10.36
C ALA A 185 -15.88 -2.40 -11.08
N GLY A 186 -15.82 -2.44 -12.41
CA GLY A 186 -15.00 -1.52 -13.21
C GLY A 186 -15.55 -0.09 -13.21
N GLU A 187 -16.87 0.06 -13.32
CA GLU A 187 -17.53 1.37 -13.22
C GLU A 187 -17.41 1.95 -11.80
N PHE A 188 -17.52 1.10 -10.78
CA PHE A 188 -17.28 1.49 -9.39
C PHE A 188 -15.89 2.10 -9.21
N GLN A 189 -14.86 1.43 -9.73
CA GLN A 189 -13.48 1.93 -9.70
C GLN A 189 -13.32 3.24 -10.46
N ALA A 190 -13.84 3.32 -11.69
CA ALA A 190 -13.75 4.51 -12.52
C ALA A 190 -14.42 5.71 -11.84
N ARG A 191 -15.54 5.48 -11.15
CA ARG A 191 -16.26 6.53 -10.41
C ARG A 191 -15.49 7.04 -9.20
N LEU A 192 -14.82 6.18 -8.44
CA LEU A 192 -13.97 6.63 -7.34
C LEU A 192 -12.81 7.52 -7.82
N GLY A 193 -12.31 7.28 -9.04
CA GLY A 193 -11.28 8.11 -9.68
C GLY A 193 -11.76 9.46 -10.22
N THR A 194 -13.08 9.69 -10.35
CA THR A 194 -13.65 10.92 -10.93
C THR A 194 -14.35 11.83 -9.91
N LEU A 195 -14.37 11.47 -8.62
CA LEU A 195 -14.95 12.29 -7.56
C LEU A 195 -14.16 13.61 -7.40
N PRO A 196 -14.79 14.78 -7.63
CA PRO A 196 -14.10 16.06 -7.54
C PRO A 196 -13.90 16.50 -6.07
N GLY A 197 -12.66 16.88 -5.74
CA GLY A 197 -12.36 17.71 -4.55
C GLY A 197 -12.22 17.00 -3.21
N SER A 198 -12.54 15.71 -3.12
CA SER A 198 -12.30 14.89 -1.92
C SER A 198 -11.88 13.49 -2.35
N GLU A 199 -10.74 13.02 -1.85
CA GLU A 199 -10.30 11.64 -2.10
C GLU A 199 -11.41 10.66 -1.69
N PRO A 200 -11.60 9.56 -2.43
CA PRO A 200 -12.56 8.54 -2.05
C PRO A 200 -12.20 7.98 -0.65
N GLN A 201 -13.22 7.88 0.20
CA GLN A 201 -13.16 7.34 1.56
C GLN A 201 -12.43 5.98 1.58
N LEU A 202 -11.63 5.72 2.62
CA LEU A 202 -10.70 4.58 2.70
C LEU A 202 -11.39 3.24 2.40
N PHE A 203 -12.57 3.02 2.98
CA PHE A 203 -13.35 1.81 2.75
C PHE A 203 -13.66 1.59 1.26
N MET A 204 -14.06 2.65 0.55
CA MET A 204 -14.43 2.57 -0.87
C MET A 204 -13.21 2.19 -1.72
N ARG A 205 -12.04 2.72 -1.38
CA ARG A 205 -10.77 2.37 -2.05
C ARG A 205 -10.40 0.92 -1.80
N MET A 206 -10.39 0.47 -0.54
CA MET A 206 -10.08 -0.92 -0.18
C MET A 206 -11.02 -1.90 -0.89
N LEU A 207 -12.32 -1.58 -0.91
CA LEU A 207 -13.30 -2.39 -1.61
C LEU A 207 -13.05 -2.43 -3.12
N ALA A 208 -12.76 -1.29 -3.74
CA ALA A 208 -12.45 -1.21 -5.17
C ALA A 208 -11.21 -2.03 -5.56
N GLU A 209 -10.16 -1.99 -4.73
CA GLU A 209 -8.95 -2.80 -4.91
C GLU A 209 -9.21 -4.30 -4.78
N ALA A 210 -10.03 -4.70 -3.80
CA ALA A 210 -10.42 -6.10 -3.60
C ALA A 210 -11.29 -6.61 -4.77
N LEU A 211 -12.27 -5.83 -5.22
CA LEU A 211 -13.10 -6.15 -6.38
C LEU A 211 -12.28 -6.33 -7.67
N ALA A 212 -11.16 -5.60 -7.81
CA ALA A 212 -10.25 -5.74 -8.96
C ALA A 212 -9.60 -7.12 -9.06
N LEU A 213 -9.51 -7.88 -7.96
CA LEU A 213 -8.93 -9.22 -7.96
C LEU A 213 -9.83 -10.25 -8.65
N ARG A 214 -11.13 -9.97 -8.79
CA ARG A 214 -12.15 -10.89 -9.30
C ARG A 214 -12.30 -12.22 -8.54
N HIS A 215 -11.60 -12.38 -7.43
CA HIS A 215 -11.71 -13.52 -6.52
C HIS A 215 -12.65 -13.20 -5.36
N PRO A 216 -13.23 -14.21 -4.70
CA PRO A 216 -14.07 -14.00 -3.53
C PRO A 216 -13.26 -13.53 -2.33
N PHE A 217 -13.87 -12.64 -1.56
CA PHE A 217 -13.26 -12.11 -0.35
C PHE A 217 -14.31 -11.80 0.72
N GLU A 218 -13.85 -11.78 1.96
CA GLU A 218 -14.61 -11.45 3.15
C GLU A 218 -14.10 -10.14 3.75
N VAL A 219 -15.00 -9.18 3.91
CA VAL A 219 -14.77 -7.97 4.71
C VAL A 219 -15.32 -8.22 6.11
N ARG A 220 -14.45 -8.15 7.11
CA ARG A 220 -14.78 -8.38 8.51
C ARG A 220 -14.79 -7.05 9.25
N VAL A 221 -16.00 -6.57 9.51
CA VAL A 221 -16.22 -5.32 10.25
C VAL A 221 -16.14 -5.57 11.75
N SER A 222 -16.66 -6.72 12.20
CA SER A 222 -16.51 -7.21 13.56
C SER A 222 -16.56 -8.74 13.58
N PHE A 223 -16.54 -9.33 14.78
CA PHE A 223 -16.72 -10.78 14.90
C PHE A 223 -18.05 -11.26 14.29
N LEU A 224 -19.10 -10.46 14.45
CA LEU A 224 -20.47 -10.76 14.03
C LEU A 224 -20.80 -10.17 12.64
N ASN A 225 -20.35 -8.95 12.35
CA ASN A 225 -20.71 -8.22 11.14
C ASN A 225 -19.67 -8.43 10.04
N ARG A 226 -20.12 -9.03 8.94
CA ARG A 226 -19.30 -9.45 7.81
C ARG A 226 -20.01 -9.12 6.50
N MET A 227 -19.22 -9.00 5.46
CA MET A 227 -19.68 -8.94 4.08
C MET A 227 -18.84 -9.89 3.25
N ILE A 228 -19.47 -10.72 2.43
CA ILE A 228 -18.79 -11.64 1.52
C ILE A 228 -19.12 -11.21 0.11
N PHE A 229 -18.09 -10.96 -0.69
CA PHE A 229 -18.21 -10.56 -2.08
C PHE A 229 -17.72 -11.70 -2.98
N HIS A 230 -18.47 -12.00 -4.04
CA HIS A 230 -18.05 -12.95 -5.06
C HIS A 230 -18.11 -12.29 -6.45
N PRO A 231 -17.09 -11.50 -6.83
CA PRO A 231 -17.12 -10.75 -8.08
C PRO A 231 -17.23 -11.63 -9.32
N GLY A 232 -16.67 -12.84 -9.30
CA GLY A 232 -16.80 -13.80 -10.41
C GLY A 232 -18.24 -14.30 -10.65
N GLU A 233 -19.06 -14.37 -9.60
CA GLU A 233 -20.44 -14.87 -9.66
C GLU A 233 -21.49 -13.75 -9.46
N GLN A 234 -21.03 -12.50 -9.36
CA GLN A 234 -21.87 -11.30 -9.30
C GLN A 234 -22.87 -11.28 -8.13
N TRP A 235 -22.45 -11.74 -6.95
CA TRP A 235 -23.25 -11.64 -5.73
C TRP A 235 -22.45 -11.10 -4.54
N VAL A 236 -23.19 -10.58 -3.56
CA VAL A 236 -22.70 -10.17 -2.25
C VAL A 236 -23.65 -10.69 -1.17
N ALA A 237 -23.10 -11.13 -0.05
CA ALA A 237 -23.85 -11.49 1.14
C ALA A 237 -23.43 -10.58 2.30
N SER A 238 -24.37 -10.05 3.07
CA SER A 238 -24.06 -9.17 4.20
C SER A 238 -25.01 -9.40 5.36
N ASN A 239 -24.47 -9.61 6.56
CA ASN A 239 -25.23 -9.46 7.81
C ASN A 239 -24.89 -8.15 8.53
N THR A 240 -24.11 -7.27 7.88
CA THR A 240 -23.74 -5.97 8.43
C THR A 240 -24.94 -5.02 8.32
N PRO A 241 -25.43 -4.45 9.43
CA PRO A 241 -26.55 -3.49 9.40
C PRO A 241 -26.25 -2.27 8.52
N LEU A 242 -27.28 -1.70 7.87
CA LEU A 242 -27.13 -0.59 6.92
C LEU A 242 -26.42 0.62 7.54
N ASN A 243 -26.77 0.99 8.77
CA ASN A 243 -26.14 2.10 9.50
C ASN A 243 -24.63 1.89 9.72
N VAL A 244 -24.18 0.64 9.85
CA VAL A 244 -22.74 0.32 9.96
C VAL A 244 -22.06 0.44 8.59
N GLN A 245 -22.75 0.04 7.52
CA GLN A 245 -22.25 0.23 6.15
C GLN A 245 -22.14 1.72 5.78
N GLU A 246 -23.10 2.55 6.21
CA GLU A 246 -23.04 4.00 6.10
C GLU A 246 -21.86 4.60 6.87
N GLN A 247 -21.65 4.17 8.12
CA GLN A 247 -20.51 4.63 8.93
C GLN A 247 -19.17 4.25 8.30
N LEU A 248 -19.02 3.02 7.80
CA LEU A 248 -17.80 2.59 7.11
C LEU A 248 -17.46 3.45 5.90
N ARG A 249 -18.47 3.97 5.21
CA ARG A 249 -18.29 4.88 4.07
C ARG A 249 -17.89 6.29 4.49
N GLN A 250 -18.11 6.69 5.74
CA GLN A 250 -17.93 8.07 6.20
C GLN A 250 -16.73 8.23 7.15
N ASP A 251 -16.33 7.16 7.83
CA ASP A 251 -15.33 7.16 8.89
C ASP A 251 -14.11 6.30 8.50
N ASP A 252 -13.04 6.97 8.13
CA ASP A 252 -11.76 6.35 7.79
C ASP A 252 -11.12 5.59 8.96
N ALA A 253 -11.38 5.99 10.21
CA ALA A 253 -10.86 5.28 11.38
C ALA A 253 -11.60 3.96 11.61
N LEU A 254 -12.91 3.93 11.33
CA LEU A 254 -13.66 2.68 11.30
C LEU A 254 -13.24 1.82 10.11
N ALA A 255 -13.08 2.42 8.93
CA ALA A 255 -12.63 1.71 7.73
C ALA A 255 -11.24 1.07 7.91
N SER A 256 -10.30 1.76 8.57
CA SER A 256 -8.97 1.21 8.86
C SER A 256 -9.00 0.06 9.87
N SER A 257 -10.12 -0.15 10.56
CA SER A 257 -10.29 -1.21 11.56
C SER A 257 -10.78 -2.55 10.99
N ILE A 258 -11.16 -2.58 9.71
CA ILE A 258 -11.70 -3.79 9.08
C ILE A 258 -10.59 -4.69 8.54
N GLU A 259 -10.86 -6.00 8.49
CA GLU A 259 -9.97 -6.98 7.84
C GLU A 259 -10.59 -7.39 6.50
N ILE A 260 -9.78 -7.47 5.44
CA ILE A 260 -10.19 -8.02 4.13
C ILE A 260 -9.36 -9.27 3.85
N ASP A 261 -10.03 -10.42 3.84
CA ASP A 261 -9.42 -11.74 3.65
C ASP A 261 -9.94 -12.37 2.35
N THR A 262 -9.05 -12.96 1.55
CA THR A 262 -9.48 -13.82 0.44
C THR A 262 -10.10 -15.11 0.98
N ILE A 263 -11.12 -15.60 0.29
CA ILE A 263 -11.75 -16.88 0.59
C ILE A 263 -11.81 -17.72 -0.68
N ASP A 264 -11.74 -19.04 -0.54
CA ASP A 264 -11.86 -19.93 -1.67
C ASP A 264 -13.25 -19.87 -2.31
N ASP A 265 -13.31 -19.94 -3.64
CA ASP A 265 -14.55 -19.96 -4.43
C ASP A 265 -15.56 -20.98 -3.91
N LYS A 266 -15.08 -22.18 -3.57
CA LYS A 266 -15.91 -23.28 -3.07
C LYS A 266 -16.48 -23.02 -1.67
N ASP A 267 -15.84 -22.15 -0.90
CA ASP A 267 -16.18 -21.90 0.50
C ASP A 267 -17.04 -20.65 0.69
N ALA A 268 -17.00 -19.71 -0.26
CA ALA A 268 -17.70 -18.43 -0.16
C ALA A 268 -19.21 -18.58 0.08
N MET A 269 -19.87 -19.38 -0.78
CA MET A 269 -21.31 -19.64 -0.69
C MET A 269 -21.67 -20.42 0.59
N ALA A 270 -20.94 -21.49 0.88
CA ALA A 270 -21.17 -22.31 2.06
C ALA A 270 -21.01 -21.49 3.36
N ARG A 271 -20.06 -20.56 3.39
CA ARG A 271 -19.84 -19.64 4.50
C ARG A 271 -21.00 -18.65 4.65
N ALA A 272 -21.46 -18.03 3.56
CA ALA A 272 -22.62 -17.12 3.59
C ALA A 272 -23.88 -17.83 4.11
N MET A 273 -24.16 -19.04 3.63
CA MET A 273 -25.30 -19.85 4.09
C MET A 273 -25.18 -20.24 5.57
N ARG A 274 -23.99 -20.70 6.01
CA ARG A 274 -23.75 -21.08 7.41
C ARG A 274 -23.95 -19.90 8.37
N LEU A 275 -23.60 -18.69 7.93
CA LEU A 275 -23.77 -17.47 8.70
C LEU A 275 -25.17 -16.85 8.56
N GLY A 276 -26.07 -17.46 7.78
CA GLY A 276 -27.43 -16.96 7.55
C GLY A 276 -27.45 -15.59 6.89
N MET A 277 -26.45 -15.28 6.06
CA MET A 277 -26.30 -13.95 5.45
C MET A 277 -27.25 -13.82 4.25
N PRO A 278 -28.10 -12.77 4.20
CA PRO A 278 -28.91 -12.51 3.01
C PRO A 278 -28.00 -12.20 1.84
N MET A 279 -28.28 -12.85 0.71
CA MET A 279 -27.57 -12.68 -0.55
C MET A 279 -28.35 -11.75 -1.47
N GLN A 280 -27.61 -10.91 -2.19
CA GLN A 280 -28.16 -10.01 -3.20
C GLN A 280 -27.20 -9.89 -4.38
N PRO A 281 -27.70 -9.47 -5.57
CA PRO A 281 -26.84 -9.23 -6.71
C PRO A 281 -25.80 -8.14 -6.41
N LEU A 282 -24.60 -8.28 -6.96
CA LEU A 282 -23.49 -7.37 -6.68
C LEU A 282 -23.71 -5.98 -7.31
N GLU A 283 -24.16 -5.91 -8.55
CA GLU A 283 -24.27 -4.62 -9.27
C GLU A 283 -25.22 -3.61 -8.61
N PRO A 284 -26.43 -4.00 -8.16
CA PRO A 284 -27.32 -3.08 -7.44
C PRO A 284 -26.74 -2.67 -6.08
N PHE A 285 -26.03 -3.57 -5.41
CA PHE A 285 -25.38 -3.25 -4.14
C PHE A 285 -24.28 -2.21 -4.33
N LEU A 286 -23.39 -2.39 -5.32
CA LEU A 286 -22.36 -1.41 -5.63
C LEU A 286 -22.98 -0.08 -6.01
N TRP A 287 -24.05 -0.08 -6.83
CA TRP A 287 -24.78 1.13 -7.20
C TRP A 287 -25.26 1.89 -5.96
N ALA A 288 -25.96 1.21 -5.05
CA ALA A 288 -26.44 1.81 -3.80
C ALA A 288 -25.27 2.36 -2.97
N LEU A 289 -24.20 1.59 -2.83
CA LEU A 289 -23.02 1.96 -2.05
C LEU A 289 -22.36 3.27 -2.55
N ALA A 290 -22.31 3.49 -3.87
CA ALA A 290 -21.73 4.69 -4.48
C ALA A 290 -22.69 5.87 -4.67
N HIS A 291 -24.01 5.67 -4.53
CA HIS A 291 -25.02 6.70 -4.73
C HIS A 291 -25.72 7.17 -3.46
N GLU A 292 -25.75 6.36 -2.40
CA GLU A 292 -26.15 6.82 -1.09
C GLU A 292 -25.04 7.70 -0.48
N LEU A 293 -24.69 8.81 -1.13
CA LEU A 293 -24.32 10.00 -0.39
C LEU A 293 -25.63 10.51 0.23
N PRO A 294 -25.69 10.76 1.55
CA PRO A 294 -26.92 11.25 2.16
C PRO A 294 -27.29 12.57 1.49
N ASP A 295 -28.46 12.58 0.85
CA ASP A 295 -29.16 13.80 0.52
C ASP A 295 -29.46 14.49 1.86
N LYS A 296 -28.57 15.39 2.27
CA LYS A 296 -28.77 16.26 3.42
C LYS A 296 -29.81 17.30 3.01
N LYS A 297 -31.08 16.90 3.08
CA LYS A 297 -32.27 17.77 3.07
C LYS A 297 -33.26 17.15 4.07
N ALA A 298 -33.79 17.84 5.06
CA ALA A 298 -33.82 19.26 5.41
C ALA A 298 -33.98 19.39 6.94
#